data_AF-A0A958Q2T5-F1
#
_entry.id   AF-A0A958Q2T5-F1
#
_cell.length_a   1.000
_cell.length_b   1.000
_cell.length_c   1.000
_cell.angle_alpha   90.00
_cell.angle_beta   90.00
_cell.angle_gamma   90.00
#
_symmetry.space_group_name_H-M   'P 1'
#
loop_
_entity.id
_entity.type
_entity.pdbx_description
1 polymer ?
#
loop_
_entity_poly.entity_id
_entity_poly.type
_entity_poly.pdbx_seq_one_letter_code
_entity_poly.pdbx_strand_id
1 'polypeptide(L)' 'MAKEMTLDELLKSGDPKKVIDGMKFETGMKLLEQLVTQVEGGGLDLETSMVSYERGMIVLDHLRQLLSKAEEKLQVVQGE' A
#
# COMPACT_ATOMS: atom_id res chain seq x y z
N MET A 1 13.52 10.54 -11.03
CA MET A 1 12.05 10.37 -11.13
C MET A 1 11.73 9.11 -10.32
N ALA A 2 10.93 9.19 -9.26
CA ALA A 2 10.56 8.00 -8.50
C ALA A 2 9.70 7.13 -9.42
N LYS A 3 10.08 5.87 -9.61
CA LYS A 3 9.32 4.90 -10.40
C LYS A 3 7.91 4.83 -9.80
N GLU A 4 6.88 5.26 -10.54
CA GLU A 4 5.51 5.09 -10.10
C GLU A 4 5.24 3.58 -9.99
N MET A 5 4.95 3.13 -8.77
CA MET A 5 4.63 1.73 -8.52
C MET A 5 3.19 1.47 -8.94
N THR A 6 2.97 0.45 -9.76
CA THR A 6 1.65 0.16 -10.34
C THR A 6 0.93 -0.96 -9.60
N LEU A 7 -0.41 -0.98 -9.70
CA LEU A 7 -1.23 -2.04 -9.11
C LEU A 7 -0.91 -3.42 -9.69
N ASP A 8 -0.67 -3.50 -10.99
CA ASP A 8 -0.27 -4.74 -11.66
C ASP A 8 1.05 -5.31 -11.11
N GLU A 9 2.05 -4.47 -10.86
CA GLU A 9 3.32 -4.88 -10.25
C GLU A 9 3.10 -5.42 -8.82
N LEU A 10 2.20 -4.81 -8.04
CA LEU A 10 1.87 -5.25 -6.69
C LEU A 10 1.14 -6.61 -6.68
N LEU A 11 0.16 -6.79 -7.57
CA LEU A 11 -0.64 -8.01 -7.64
C LEU A 11 0.17 -9.20 -8.18
N LYS A 12 1.08 -8.98 -9.14
CA LYS A 12 1.89 -10.04 -9.77
C LYS A 12 3.20 -10.34 -9.05
N SER A 13 3.56 -9.58 -8.02
CA SER A 13 4.81 -9.80 -7.28
C SER A 13 4.78 -11.08 -6.45
N GLY A 14 5.87 -11.84 -6.46
CA GLY A 14 6.10 -12.96 -5.54
C GLY A 14 6.50 -12.52 -4.12
N ASP A 15 6.94 -11.28 -3.94
CA ASP A 15 7.23 -10.68 -2.64
C ASP A 15 6.70 -9.23 -2.60
N PRO A 16 5.46 -9.02 -2.15
CA PRO A 16 4.86 -7.69 -2.13
C PRO A 16 5.52 -6.75 -1.13
N LYS A 17 6.10 -7.27 -0.04
CA LYS A 17 6.75 -6.45 0.99
C LYS A 17 7.97 -5.74 0.41
N LYS A 18 8.75 -6.46 -0.39
CA LYS A 18 9.90 -5.90 -1.10
C LYS A 18 9.49 -4.88 -2.16
N VAL A 19 8.34 -5.08 -2.82
CA VAL A 19 7.81 -4.13 -3.81
C VAL A 19 7.43 -2.82 -3.14
N ILE A 20 6.79 -2.89 -1.97
CA ILE A 20 6.34 -1.69 -1.25
C ILE A 20 7.42 -1.03 -0.38
N ASP A 21 8.61 -1.62 -0.29
CA ASP A 21 9.70 -1.06 0.50
C ASP A 21 10.13 0.31 -0.09
N GLY A 22 10.26 1.30 0.80
CA GLY A 22 10.52 2.68 0.38
C GLY A 22 9.37 3.36 -0.38
N MET A 23 8.18 2.73 -0.48
CA MET A 23 7.01 3.37 -1.08
C MET A 23 6.60 4.62 -0.28
N LYS A 24 6.24 5.68 -1.02
CA LYS A 24 5.67 6.91 -0.46
C LYS A 24 4.21 6.72 -0.05
N PHE A 25 3.78 7.47 0.97
CA PHE A 25 2.41 7.44 1.47
C PHE A 25 1.36 7.68 0.38
N GLU A 26 1.54 8.74 -0.43
CA GLU A 26 0.61 9.09 -1.52
C GLU A 26 0.47 7.96 -2.56
N THR A 27 1.57 7.28 -2.88
CA THR A 27 1.56 6.14 -3.80
C THR A 27 0.76 4.98 -3.23
N GLY A 28 0.92 4.67 -1.93
CA GLY A 28 0.18 3.59 -1.29
C GLY A 28 -1.31 3.89 -1.18
N MET A 29 -1.69 5.14 -0.91
CA MET A 29 -3.10 5.58 -0.92
C MET A 29 -3.74 5.38 -2.29
N LYS A 30 -3.06 5.83 -3.37
CA LYS A 30 -3.52 5.64 -4.75
C LYS A 30 -3.70 4.15 -5.09
N LEU A 31 -2.80 3.28 -4.63
CA LEU A 31 -2.91 1.84 -4.85
C LEU A 31 -4.09 1.21 -4.09
N LEU A 32 -4.35 1.66 -2.86
CA LEU A 32 -5.53 1.20 -2.10
C LEU A 32 -6.83 1.62 -2.79
N GLU A 33 -6.93 2.85 -3.29
CA GLU A 33 -8.09 3.31 -4.05
C GLU A 33 -8.32 2.48 -5.32
N GLN A 34 -7.23 2.16 -6.04
CA GLN A 34 -7.31 1.30 -7.22
C GLN A 34 -7.72 -0.13 -6.85
N LEU A 35 -7.21 -0.70 -5.75
CA LEU A 35 -7.61 -2.01 -5.24
C LEU A 35 -9.11 -2.05 -4.91
N VAL A 36 -9.62 -1.04 -4.20
CA VAL A 36 -11.05 -0.93 -3.86
C VAL A 36 -11.88 -0.86 -5.14
N THR A 37 -11.51 0.01 -6.08
CA THR A 37 -12.21 0.16 -7.37
C THR A 37 -12.26 -1.17 -8.13
N GLN A 38 -11.17 -1.94 -8.10
CA GLN A 38 -11.08 -3.22 -8.80
C GLN A 38 -11.97 -4.29 -8.15
N VAL A 39 -12.05 -4.32 -6.82
CA VAL A 39 -12.91 -5.25 -6.08
C VAL A 39 -14.39 -4.90 -6.23
N GLU A 40 -14.74 -3.60 -6.13
CA GLU A 40 -16.11 -3.12 -6.28
C GLU A 40 -16.65 -3.29 -7.71
N GLY A 41 -15.78 -3.35 -8.71
CA GLY A 41 -16.14 -3.59 -10.11
C GLY A 41 -16.76 -4.97 -10.38
N GLY A 42 -16.70 -5.92 -9.42
CA GLY A 42 -17.43 -7.19 -9.48
C GLY A 42 -16.96 -8.19 -10.55
N GLY A 43 -15.82 -7.94 -11.20
CA GLY A 43 -15.27 -8.75 -12.29
C GLY A 43 -14.11 -9.67 -11.89
N LEU A 44 -13.75 -9.74 -10.61
CA LEU A 44 -12.63 -10.55 -10.13
C LEU A 44 -13.09 -11.96 -9.78
N ASP A 45 -12.30 -12.94 -10.19
CA ASP A 45 -12.43 -14.29 -9.66
C ASP A 45 -12.01 -14.36 -8.18
N LEU A 46 -12.32 -15.49 -7.54
CA LEU A 46 -12.07 -15.69 -6.12
C LEU A 46 -10.58 -15.56 -5.78
N GLU A 47 -9.72 -16.14 -6.60
CA GLU A 47 -8.27 -16.15 -6.36
C GLU A 47 -7.70 -14.73 -6.44
N THR A 48 -8.06 -13.97 -7.47
CA THR A 48 -7.66 -12.58 -7.64
C THR A 48 -8.22 -11.69 -6.54
N SER A 49 -9.44 -11.95 -6.08
CA SER A 49 -10.05 -11.24 -4.94
C SER A 49 -9.26 -11.48 -3.66
N MET A 50 -8.84 -12.72 -3.40
CA MET A 50 -8.01 -13.06 -2.24
C MET A 50 -6.63 -12.41 -2.31
N VAL A 51 -5.97 -12.46 -3.46
CA VAL A 51 -4.68 -11.79 -3.67
C VAL A 51 -4.81 -10.28 -3.48
N SER A 52 -5.83 -9.65 -4.08
CA SER A 52 -6.07 -8.21 -3.95
C SER A 52 -6.28 -7.79 -2.50
N TYR A 53 -7.02 -8.58 -1.73
CA TYR A 53 -7.21 -8.34 -0.30
C TYR A 53 -5.90 -8.46 0.49
N GLU A 54 -5.14 -9.54 0.29
CA GLU A 54 -3.85 -9.76 0.96
C GLU A 54 -2.87 -8.62 0.66
N ARG A 55 -2.76 -8.23 -0.62
CA ARG A 55 -1.91 -7.11 -1.05
C ARG A 55 -2.37 -5.79 -0.44
N GLY A 56 -3.68 -5.53 -0.39
CA GLY A 56 -4.23 -4.35 0.26
C GLY A 56 -3.88 -4.26 1.75
N MET A 57 -3.96 -5.38 2.47
CA MET A 57 -3.57 -5.44 3.88
C MET A 57 -2.08 -5.11 4.09
N ILE A 58 -1.21 -5.59 3.19
CA ILE A 58 0.24 -5.31 3.24
C ILE A 58 0.53 -3.83 2.98
N VAL A 59 -0.14 -3.22 1.99
CA VAL A 59 -0.02 -1.77 1.74
C VAL A 59 -0.53 -0.97 2.94
N LEU A 60 -1.68 -1.34 3.51
CA LEU A 60 -2.27 -0.64 4.64
C LEU A 60 -1.37 -0.68 5.88
N ASP A 61 -0.74 -1.82 6.17
CA ASP A 61 0.21 -1.95 7.27
C ASP A 61 1.42 -1.01 7.10
N HIS A 62 1.99 -0.96 5.89
CA HIS A 62 3.10 -0.04 5.58
C HIS A 62 2.73 1.43 5.75
N LEU A 63 1.54 1.83 5.29
CA LEU A 63 1.06 3.21 5.45
C LEU A 63 0.90 3.57 6.94
N ARG A 64 0.39 2.67 7.76
CA ARG A 64 0.29 2.87 9.22
C ARG A 64 1.67 3.04 9.84
N GLN A 65 2.66 2.26 9.43
CA GLN A 65 4.04 2.42 9.91
C GLN A 65 4.65 3.76 9.49
N LEU A 66 4.37 4.25 8.28
CA LEU A 66 4.83 5.57 7.85
C LEU A 66 4.21 6.69 8.69
N LEU A 67 2.92 6.59 9.01
CA LEU A 67 2.24 7.55 9.89
C LEU A 67 2.81 7.51 11.30
N SER A 68 2.97 6.33 11.90
CA SER A 68 3.59 6.18 13.23
C SER A 68 4.98 6.84 13.29
N LYS A 69 5.82 6.60 12.27
CA LYS A 69 7.14 7.22 12.17
C LYS A 69 7.08 8.75 12.02
N ALA A 70 6.06 9.28 11.35
CA ALA A 70 5.85 10.72 11.24
C ALA A 70 5.40 11.32 12.57
N GLU A 71 4.47 10.66 13.27
CA GLU A 71 4.00 11.05 14.61
C GLU A 71 5.12 11.05 15.64
N GLU A 72 5.96 10.00 15.67
CA GLU A 72 7.14 9.91 16.55
C GLU A 72 8.10 11.09 16.32
N LYS A 73 8.36 11.45 15.05
CA LYS A 73 9.21 12.60 14.71
C LYS A 73 8.61 13.91 15.21
N LEU A 74 7.29 14.07 15.12
CA LEU A 74 6.61 15.27 15.61
C LEU A 74 6.66 15.35 17.14
N GLN A 75 6.53 14.22 17.85
CA GLN A 75 6.64 14.19 19.31
C GLN A 75 8.03 14.61 19.81
N VAL A 76 9.10 14.19 19.12
CA VAL A 76 10.46 14.62 19.46
C VAL A 76 10.61 16.15 19.33
N VAL A 77 10.03 16.75 18.29
CA VAL A 77 10.10 18.20 18.05
C VAL A 77 9.25 19.01 19.03
N GLN A 78 8.12 18.48 19.50
CA GLN A 78 7.24 19.15 20.48
C GLN A 78 7.72 19.00 21.94
N GLY A 79 8.64 18.07 22.21
CA GLY A 79 9.19 17.80 23.54
C GLY A 79 10.40 18.66 23.92
N GLU A 80 10.83 19.58 23.06
CA GLU A 80 11.89 20.59 23.29
C GLU A 80 11.32 21.97 23.63
#